data_AF-A0A3D1Q6U6-F1
#
_entry.id   AF-A0A3D1Q6U6-F1
#
_cell.length_a   1.000
_cell.length_b   1.000
_cell.length_c   1.000
_cell.angle_alpha   90.00
_cell.angle_beta   90.00
_cell.angle_gamma   90.00
#
_symmetry.space_group_name_H-M   'P 1'
#
loop_
_entity.id
_entity.type
_entity.pdbx_description
1 polymer ?
#
loop_
_entity_poly.entity_id
_entity_poly.type
_entity_poly.pdbx_seq_one_letter_code
_entity_poly.pdbx_strand_id
1 'polypeptide(L)'
;DSLIGSSTGAATIFGVTGGVMEAALRTAYELLSGQSLDNVEFKAVRGLQSVREATVEIPVKSLGKTLPVNVAIVTGTKYVGKLIEDVLAGRSKYHFIEVMNCPGGCINGGGQPIRREMI
;
A
#
# COMPACT_ATOMS: atom_id res chain seq x y z
N ASP A 1 20.31 -19.91 -2.20
CA ASP A 1 21.08 -19.22 -3.24
C ASP A 1 21.61 -17.92 -2.64
N SER A 2 22.93 -17.70 -2.63
CA SER A 2 23.56 -16.59 -1.89
C SER A 2 23.79 -15.33 -2.72
N LEU A 3 23.61 -15.39 -4.05
CA LEU A 3 23.87 -14.25 -4.94
C LEU A 3 22.65 -13.34 -5.11
N ILE A 4 21.44 -13.90 -5.06
CA ILE A 4 20.17 -13.18 -5.24
C ILE A 4 19.15 -13.44 -4.12
N GLY A 5 19.55 -14.14 -3.05
CA GLY A 5 18.65 -14.57 -1.98
C GLY A 5 18.59 -13.66 -0.76
N SER A 6 19.33 -12.54 -0.74
CA SER A 6 19.25 -11.57 0.35
C SER A 6 17.90 -10.85 0.31
N SER A 7 17.20 -10.83 1.44
CA SER A 7 15.86 -10.23 1.58
C SER A 7 15.87 -9.15 2.66
N THR A 8 14.95 -8.19 2.55
CA THR A 8 14.70 -7.16 3.55
C THR A 8 13.30 -7.36 4.17
N GLY A 9 13.05 -6.73 5.31
CA GLY A 9 11.70 -6.72 5.90
C GLY A 9 10.64 -6.19 4.92
N ALA A 10 10.99 -5.16 4.14
CA ALA A 10 10.16 -4.60 3.08
C ALA A 10 9.88 -5.59 1.93
N ALA A 11 10.88 -6.39 1.54
CA ALA A 11 10.70 -7.45 0.54
C ALA A 11 9.79 -8.57 1.04
N THR A 12 9.78 -8.81 2.36
CA THR A 12 8.95 -9.86 2.99
C THR A 12 7.47 -9.50 2.99
N ILE A 13 7.13 -8.23 3.22
CA ILE A 13 5.72 -7.79 3.30
C ILE A 13 5.06 -7.58 1.94
N PHE A 14 5.83 -7.51 0.84
CA PHE A 14 5.30 -7.26 -0.51
C PHE A 14 4.16 -8.22 -0.93
N GLY A 15 4.15 -9.44 -0.42
CA GLY A 15 3.16 -10.47 -0.77
C GLY A 15 1.76 -10.25 -0.18
N VAL A 16 1.60 -9.37 0.82
CA VAL A 16 0.31 -9.11 1.47
C VAL A 16 -0.30 -7.79 1.00
N THR A 17 -1.63 -7.67 1.10
CA THR A 17 -2.33 -6.40 0.83
C THR A 17 -1.76 -5.28 1.70
N GLY A 18 -1.32 -4.19 1.08
CA GLY A 18 -0.75 -3.03 1.75
C GLY A 18 0.74 -3.12 2.03
N GLY A 19 1.37 -4.27 1.78
CA GLY A 19 2.81 -4.42 2.00
C GLY A 19 3.66 -3.71 0.96
N VAL A 20 3.17 -3.60 -0.29
CA VAL A 20 3.82 -2.78 -1.33
C VAL A 20 3.77 -1.30 -0.94
N MET A 21 2.59 -0.83 -0.53
CA MET A 21 2.36 0.52 -0.03
C MET A 21 3.27 0.84 1.16
N GLU A 22 3.32 -0.03 2.17
CA GLU A 22 4.15 0.19 3.35
C GLU A 22 5.65 0.22 3.00
N ALA A 23 6.12 -0.73 2.17
CA ALA A 23 7.51 -0.74 1.72
C ALA A 23 7.89 0.55 0.98
N ALA A 24 7.06 0.99 0.03
CA ALA A 24 7.29 2.20 -0.74
C ALA A 24 7.30 3.45 0.16
N LEU A 25 6.37 3.55 1.11
CA LEU A 25 6.31 4.67 2.05
C LEU A 25 7.52 4.69 2.99
N ARG A 26 7.95 3.55 3.53
CA ARG A 26 9.15 3.46 4.38
C ARG A 26 10.39 3.93 3.63
N THR A 27 10.60 3.45 2.41
CA THR A 27 11.74 3.87 1.58
C THR A 27 11.67 5.36 1.22
N ALA A 28 10.51 5.86 0.77
CA ALA A 28 10.36 7.27 0.42
C ALA A 28 10.60 8.18 1.64
N TYR A 29 10.07 7.80 2.80
CA TYR A 29 10.26 8.53 4.04
C TYR A 29 11.73 8.57 4.45
N GLU A 30 12.44 7.44 4.42
CA GLU A 30 13.87 7.38 4.72
C GLU A 30 14.71 8.23 3.78
N LEU A 31 14.45 8.17 2.47
CA LEU A 31 15.21 8.95 1.49
C LEU A 31 14.97 10.46 1.60
N LEU A 32 13.73 10.89 1.87
CA LEU A 32 13.35 12.31 1.89
C LEU A 32 13.63 12.98 3.23
N SER A 33 13.44 12.25 4.33
CA SER A 33 13.61 12.76 5.69
C SER A 33 14.94 12.38 6.33
N GLY A 34 15.58 11.28 5.87
CA GLY A 34 16.72 10.65 6.54
C GLY A 34 16.41 10.08 7.92
N GLN A 35 15.13 9.82 8.22
CA GLN A 35 14.63 9.17 9.43
C GLN A 35 13.89 7.90 9.03
N SER A 36 13.75 6.94 9.95
CA SER A 36 12.92 5.75 9.72
C SER A 36 11.44 6.07 9.93
N LEU A 37 10.59 5.53 9.06
CA LEU A 37 9.14 5.55 9.27
C LEU A 37 8.75 4.39 10.19
N ASP A 38 7.98 4.67 11.24
CA ASP A 38 7.39 3.65 12.11
C ASP A 38 6.19 2.96 11.43
N ASN A 39 5.23 2.46 12.21
CA ASN A 39 4.05 1.78 11.67
C ASN A 39 3.10 2.76 10.97
N VAL A 40 2.65 2.38 9.77
CA VAL A 40 1.59 3.09 9.04
C VAL A 40 0.24 2.44 9.38
N GLU A 41 -0.64 3.19 10.03
CA GLU A 41 -1.99 2.72 10.36
C GLU A 41 -2.96 2.98 9.20
N PHE A 42 -3.35 1.92 8.50
CA PHE A 42 -4.36 1.99 7.44
C PHE A 42 -5.77 1.81 8.00
N LYS A 43 -6.65 2.78 7.77
CA LYS A 43 -8.03 2.81 8.27
C LYS A 43 -9.01 2.43 7.17
N ALA A 44 -10.01 1.61 7.50
CA ALA A 44 -11.06 1.25 6.56
C ALA A 44 -11.93 2.47 6.20
N VAL A 45 -12.21 2.65 4.91
CA VAL A 45 -13.04 3.77 4.43
C VAL A 45 -14.52 3.39 4.50
N ARG A 46 -15.30 4.16 5.27
CA ARG A 46 -16.75 3.93 5.38
C ARG A 46 -17.40 4.12 4.00
N GLY A 47 -18.21 3.15 3.58
CA GLY A 47 -18.93 3.18 2.30
C GLY A 47 -18.12 2.69 1.10
N LEU A 48 -16.81 2.46 1.22
CA LEU A 48 -15.99 1.84 0.19
C LEU A 48 -15.48 0.48 0.68
N GLN A 49 -16.17 -0.59 0.28
CA GLN A 49 -15.77 -1.94 0.63
C GLN A 49 -14.35 -2.23 0.11
N SER A 50 -13.54 -2.87 0.95
CA SER A 50 -12.17 -3.28 0.62
C SER A 50 -11.22 -2.14 0.27
N VAL A 51 -11.54 -0.89 0.65
CA VAL A 51 -10.63 0.25 0.57
C VAL A 51 -10.16 0.63 1.98
N ARG A 52 -8.84 0.78 2.13
CA ARG A 52 -8.20 1.32 3.32
C ARG A 52 -7.37 2.53 2.93
N GLU A 53 -7.28 3.52 3.81
CA GLU A 53 -6.53 4.75 3.57
C GLU A 53 -5.63 5.11 4.74
N ALA A 54 -4.59 5.88 4.45
CA ALA A 54 -3.74 6.52 5.43
C ALA A 54 -3.27 7.88 4.92
N THR A 55 -2.87 8.75 5.84
CA THR A 55 -2.13 9.97 5.53
C THR A 55 -0.81 9.89 6.27
N VAL A 56 0.30 10.00 5.54
CA VAL A 56 1.65 9.99 6.10
C VAL A 56 2.28 11.36 5.93
N GLU A 57 2.65 12.00 7.03
CA GLU A 57 3.39 13.25 7.02
C GLU A 57 4.86 12.96 6.70
N ILE A 58 5.36 13.38 5.53
CA ILE A 58 6.75 13.12 5.12
C ILE A 58 7.58 14.41 5.20
N PRO A 59 8.59 14.49 6.09
CA PRO A 59 9.55 15.58 6.09
C PRO A 59 10.42 15.52 4.82
N VAL A 60 10.44 16.61 4.04
CA VAL A 60 11.25 16.71 2.82
C VAL A 60 12.39 17.69 3.04
N LYS A 61 13.59 17.16 3.30
CA LYS A 61 14.80 17.95 3.62
C LYS A 61 15.12 19.01 2.56
N SER A 62 15.02 18.66 1.28
CA SER A 62 15.32 19.57 0.16
C SER A 62 14.38 20.77 0.07
N LEU A 63 13.18 20.67 0.65
CA LEU A 63 12.17 21.73 0.65
C LEU A 63 12.01 22.42 2.00
N GLY A 64 12.68 21.91 3.06
CA GLY A 64 12.56 22.42 4.42
C GLY A 64 11.14 22.35 5.00
N LYS A 65 10.28 21.46 4.48
CA LYS A 65 8.87 21.35 4.88
C LYS A 65 8.41 19.89 4.96
N THR A 66 7.36 19.67 5.74
CA THR A 66 6.64 18.39 5.80
C THR A 66 5.46 18.43 4.83
N LEU A 67 5.27 17.34 4.08
CA LEU A 67 4.17 17.20 3.12
C LEU A 67 3.28 16.02 3.49
N PRO A 68 1.95 16.19 3.53
CA PRO A 68 1.02 15.09 3.73
C PRO A 68 0.90 14.24 2.46
N VAL A 69 1.15 12.95 2.59
CA VAL A 69 0.95 11.96 1.51
C VAL A 69 -0.26 11.09 1.85
N ASN A 70 -1.39 11.41 1.24
CA ASN A 70 -2.60 10.60 1.27
C ASN A 70 -2.46 9.38 0.37
N VAL A 71 -2.75 8.20 0.90
CA VAL A 71 -2.65 6.92 0.18
C VAL A 71 -3.89 6.07 0.36
N ALA A 72 -4.15 5.20 -0.62
CA ALA A 72 -5.21 4.21 -0.55
C ALA A 72 -4.71 2.82 -0.97
N ILE A 73 -5.26 1.79 -0.35
CA ILE A 73 -5.10 0.40 -0.74
C ILE A 73 -6.49 -0.13 -1.05
N VAL A 74 -6.67 -0.70 -2.24
CA VAL A 74 -7.91 -1.38 -2.62
C VAL A 74 -7.63 -2.85 -2.91
N THR A 75 -8.44 -3.72 -2.31
CA THR A 75 -8.35 -5.17 -2.50
C THR A 75 -9.56 -5.67 -3.28
N GLY A 76 -9.32 -6.28 -4.43
CA GLY A 76 -10.33 -6.74 -5.38
C GLY A 76 -10.60 -5.70 -6.46
N THR A 77 -10.33 -6.06 -7.71
CA THR A 77 -10.58 -5.20 -8.89
C THR A 77 -12.04 -4.77 -9.02
N LYS A 78 -13.01 -5.57 -8.56
CA LYS A 78 -14.43 -5.17 -8.52
C LYS A 78 -14.71 -3.90 -7.69
N TYR A 79 -13.81 -3.52 -6.78
CA TYR A 79 -13.97 -2.36 -5.90
C TYR A 79 -13.19 -1.12 -6.38
N VAL A 80 -12.37 -1.24 -7.43
CA VAL A 80 -11.50 -0.15 -7.90
C VAL A 80 -12.25 0.93 -8.69
N GLY A 81 -13.42 0.59 -9.27
CA GLY A 81 -14.12 1.46 -10.21
C GLY A 81 -14.38 2.86 -9.66
N LYS A 82 -14.83 2.95 -8.41
CA LYS A 82 -15.12 4.23 -7.76
C LYS A 82 -13.87 5.10 -7.58
N LEU A 83 -12.72 4.50 -7.26
CA LEU A 83 -11.44 5.20 -7.14
C LEU A 83 -10.99 5.73 -8.51
N ILE A 84 -11.15 4.94 -9.57
CA ILE A 84 -10.81 5.36 -10.94
C ILE A 84 -11.69 6.55 -11.36
N GLU A 85 -13.00 6.47 -11.13
CA GLU A 85 -13.92 7.58 -11.43
C GLU A 85 -13.51 8.86 -10.71
N ASP A 86 -13.17 8.77 -9.42
CA ASP A 86 -12.78 9.94 -8.64
C ASP A 86 -11.42 10.50 -9.07
N VAL A 87 -10.46 9.66 -9.48
CA VAL A 87 -9.19 10.09 -10.09
C VAL A 87 -9.43 10.82 -11.41
N LEU A 88 -10.20 10.23 -12.33
CA LEU A 88 -10.47 10.81 -13.65
C LEU A 88 -11.29 12.10 -13.55
N ALA A 89 -12.18 12.22 -12.56
CA ALA A 89 -12.95 13.42 -12.29
C ALA A 89 -12.16 14.51 -11.56
N GLY A 90 -10.89 14.28 -11.20
CA GLY A 90 -10.07 15.23 -10.44
C GLY A 90 -10.51 15.42 -8.99
N ARG A 91 -11.28 14.47 -8.43
CA ARG A 91 -11.81 14.50 -7.05
C ARG A 91 -11.03 13.60 -6.09
N SER A 92 -10.10 12.78 -6.60
CA SER A 92 -9.29 11.91 -5.76
C SER A 92 -8.37 12.72 -4.86
N LYS A 93 -8.42 12.43 -3.56
CA LYS A 93 -7.53 13.01 -2.54
C LYS A 93 -6.19 12.25 -2.41
N TYR A 94 -6.03 11.12 -3.09
CA TYR A 94 -4.89 10.21 -2.92
C TYR A 94 -3.77 10.51 -3.92
N HIS A 95 -2.53 10.50 -3.43
CA HIS A 95 -1.32 10.64 -4.23
C HIS A 95 -0.79 9.29 -4.72
N PHE A 96 -1.03 8.23 -3.96
CA PHE A 96 -0.61 6.88 -4.31
C PHE A 96 -1.71 5.86 -3.97
N ILE A 97 -2.05 5.00 -4.92
CA ILE A 97 -3.11 3.99 -4.79
C ILE A 97 -2.50 2.63 -5.12
N GLU A 98 -2.53 1.69 -4.16
CA GLU A 98 -2.21 0.27 -4.39
C GLU A 98 -3.48 -0.48 -4.76
N VAL A 99 -3.45 -1.20 -5.88
CA VAL A 99 -4.55 -2.07 -6.33
C VAL A 99 -4.10 -3.53 -6.29
N MET A 100 -4.69 -4.31 -5.38
CA MET A 100 -4.41 -5.74 -5.25
C MET A 100 -5.61 -6.55 -5.72
N ASN A 101 -5.44 -7.45 -6.68
CA ASN A 101 -6.58 -8.21 -7.22
C ASN A 101 -7.13 -9.26 -6.24
N CYS A 102 -6.25 -9.99 -5.54
CA CYS A 102 -6.64 -11.11 -4.69
C CYS A 102 -6.91 -10.65 -3.24
N PRO A 103 -7.97 -11.15 -2.58
CA PRO A 103 -8.21 -10.89 -1.16
C PRO A 103 -7.00 -11.26 -0.29
N GLY A 104 -6.43 -10.28 0.42
CA GLY A 104 -5.24 -10.50 1.26
C GLY A 104 -3.90 -10.47 0.50
N GLY A 105 -3.91 -10.20 -0.81
CA GLY A 105 -2.70 -10.04 -1.63
C GLY A 105 -2.26 -11.32 -2.34
N CYS A 106 -1.04 -11.30 -2.85
CA CYS A 106 -0.45 -12.39 -3.63
C CYS A 106 -0.38 -13.72 -2.86
N ILE A 107 -0.31 -13.68 -1.52
CA ILE A 107 -0.32 -14.88 -0.66
C ILE A 107 -1.61 -15.72 -0.74
N ASN A 108 -2.70 -15.15 -1.28
CA ASN A 108 -3.96 -15.86 -1.53
C ASN A 108 -4.31 -15.84 -3.03
N GLY A 109 -3.31 -15.64 -3.90
CA GLY A 109 -3.51 -15.65 -5.35
C GLY A 109 -3.86 -17.04 -5.86
N GLY A 110 -4.46 -17.12 -7.06
CA GLY A 110 -4.91 -18.38 -7.66
C GLY A 110 -3.80 -19.40 -7.95
N GLY A 111 -2.52 -19.00 -7.89
CA GLY A 111 -1.38 -19.92 -7.98
C GLY A 111 -0.95 -20.55 -6.65
N GLN A 112 -1.58 -20.18 -5.54
CA GLN A 112 -1.28 -20.72 -4.21
C GLN A 112 -2.07 -22.01 -3.95
N PRO A 113 -1.55 -22.93 -3.11
CA PRO A 113 -2.30 -24.11 -2.69
C PRO A 113 -3.65 -23.75 -2.05
N ILE A 114 -4.69 -24.47 -2.43
CA ILE A 114 -6.02 -24.29 -1.81
C ILE A 114 -5.95 -24.80 -0.38
N ARG A 115 -6.14 -23.90 0.59
CA ARG A 115 -6.35 -24.30 1.98
C ARG A 115 -7.72 -24.96 2.10
N ARG A 116 -7.75 -26.28 2.28
CA ARG A 116 -8.99 -27.08 2.38
C ARG A 116 -9.92 -26.65 3.52
N GLU A 117 -9.40 -25.91 4.51
CA GLU A 117 -10.15 -25.36 5.64
C GLU A 117 -10.98 -24.11 5.30
N MET A 118 -10.89 -23.60 4.06
CA MET A 118 -11.62 -22.42 3.57
C MET A 118 -12.75 -22.77 2.57
N ILE A 119 -13.11 -24.05 2.46
CA ILE A 119 -14.24 -24.56 1.67
C ILE A 119 -15.36 -24.96 2.62
#